data_AF-A0A967EU92-F1
#
_entry.id   AF-A0A967EU92-F1
#
_cell.length_a   1.000
_cell.length_b   1.000
_cell.length_c   1.000
_cell.angle_alpha   90.00
_cell.angle_beta   90.00
_cell.angle_gamma   90.00
#
_symmetry.space_group_name_H-M   'P 1'
#
loop_
_entity.id
_entity.type
_entity.pdbx_description
1 polymer ?
#
loop_
_entity_poly.entity_id
_entity_poly.type
_entity_poly.pdbx_seq_one_letter_code
_entity_poly.pdbx_strand_id
1 'polypeptide(L)'
;VEGEGPVFREVLLRRVREAWGLHRSGARVRAAFDAALSQSERSKRVKVDRYGFVWPPKWNLTAVRVPTDDPDTKRSAHEFPHEELQLAVLRIVEDARGVSWDELTASVARLLGWSRRGTEIAEVLDGAVRYLIRYKKLHRNGDLLTLANGPE
;
A
#
# COMPACT_ATOMS: atom_id res chain seq x y z
N VAL A 1 -5.17 12.39 -11.86
CA VAL A 1 -4.60 11.20 -11.18
C VAL A 1 -3.25 10.86 -11.82
N GLU A 2 -2.41 11.88 -12.05
CA GLU A 2 -1.02 11.68 -12.43
C GLU A 2 -0.21 11.84 -11.14
N GLY A 3 0.57 10.83 -10.78
CA GLY A 3 1.38 10.81 -9.54
C GLY A 3 0.76 10.09 -8.34
N GLU A 4 -0.57 9.89 -8.31
CA GLU A 4 -1.21 9.06 -7.29
C GLU A 4 -1.14 7.59 -7.72
N GLY A 5 -0.10 6.88 -7.27
CA GLY A 5 0.02 5.43 -7.43
C GLY A 5 -1.18 4.67 -6.88
N PRO A 6 -1.25 3.34 -7.07
CA PRO A 6 -2.43 2.53 -6.77
C PRO A 6 -3.14 2.99 -5.50
N VAL A 7 -4.40 3.39 -5.66
CA VAL A 7 -5.23 3.93 -4.58
C VAL A 7 -6.36 2.97 -4.30
N PHE A 8 -6.62 2.69 -3.03
CA PHE A 8 -7.75 1.87 -2.65
C PHE A 8 -9.06 2.56 -3.04
N ARG A 9 -9.98 1.85 -3.71
CA ARG A 9 -11.20 2.44 -4.28
C ARG A 9 -12.08 3.17 -3.25
N GLU A 10 -12.08 2.73 -1.99
CA GLU A 10 -12.85 3.39 -0.92
C GLU A 10 -12.24 4.75 -0.55
N VAL A 11 -10.91 4.90 -0.65
CA VAL A 11 -10.24 6.21 -0.48
C VAL A 11 -10.63 7.14 -1.62
N LEU A 12 -10.64 6.65 -2.86
CA LEU A 12 -11.09 7.44 -4.01
C LEU A 12 -12.55 7.88 -3.85
N LEU A 13 -13.44 6.96 -3.42
CA LEU A 13 -14.83 7.29 -3.17
C LEU A 13 -15.00 8.32 -2.05
N ARG A 14 -14.25 8.19 -0.95
CA ARG A 14 -14.24 9.17 0.14
C ARG A 14 -13.86 10.56 -0.38
N ARG A 15 -12.74 10.66 -1.10
CA ARG A 15 -12.24 11.92 -1.68
C ARG A 15 -13.24 12.54 -2.67
N VAL A 16 -13.88 11.73 -3.52
CA VAL A 16 -14.93 12.22 -4.45
C VAL A 16 -16.13 12.78 -3.69
N ARG A 17 -16.56 12.13 -2.60
CA ARG A 17 -17.67 12.61 -1.77
C ARG A 17 -17.33 13.92 -1.08
N GLU A 18 -16.14 14.03 -0.52
CA GLU A 18 -15.64 15.23 0.16
C GLU A 18 -15.53 16.41 -0.82
N ALA A 19 -14.93 16.20 -1.99
CA ALA A 19 -14.80 17.21 -3.04
C ALA A 19 -16.15 17.77 -3.52
N TRP A 20 -17.24 16.99 -3.42
CA TRP A 20 -18.59 17.41 -3.81
C TRP A 20 -19.48 17.79 -2.62
N GLY A 21 -18.96 17.78 -1.39
CA GLY A 21 -19.73 18.09 -0.18
C GLY A 21 -20.85 17.08 0.13
N LEU A 22 -20.83 15.88 -0.47
CA LEU A 22 -21.93 14.92 -0.44
C LEU A 22 -21.88 14.03 0.80
N HIS A 23 -22.45 14.54 1.90
CA HIS A 23 -22.48 13.83 3.18
C HIS A 23 -23.59 12.76 3.24
N ARG A 24 -24.77 12.99 2.63
CA ARG A 24 -25.97 12.12 2.77
C ARG A 24 -26.34 11.27 1.55
N SER A 25 -25.66 11.42 0.41
CA SER A 25 -26.03 10.77 -0.87
C SER A 25 -25.31 9.44 -1.14
N GLY A 26 -25.13 8.60 -0.12
CA GLY A 26 -24.20 7.45 -0.16
C GLY A 26 -24.43 6.47 -1.32
N ALA A 27 -25.65 5.96 -1.50
CA ALA A 27 -25.93 4.92 -2.50
C ALA A 27 -25.85 5.45 -3.95
N ARG A 28 -26.41 6.63 -4.22
CA ARG A 28 -26.39 7.23 -5.57
C ARG A 28 -24.98 7.64 -5.97
N VAL A 29 -24.20 8.20 -5.05
CA VAL A 29 -22.81 8.59 -5.31
C VAL A 29 -21.95 7.36 -5.52
N ARG A 30 -22.10 6.31 -4.71
CA ARG A 30 -21.37 5.05 -4.92
C ARG A 30 -21.71 4.43 -6.27
N ALA A 31 -22.98 4.37 -6.65
CA ALA A 31 -23.38 3.85 -7.96
C ALA A 31 -22.78 4.65 -9.12
N ALA A 32 -22.78 5.99 -9.02
CA ALA A 32 -22.15 6.85 -10.02
C ALA A 32 -20.62 6.67 -10.09
N PHE A 33 -19.96 6.56 -8.93
CA PHE A 33 -18.53 6.29 -8.83
C PHE A 33 -18.17 4.94 -9.44
N ASP A 34 -18.91 3.88 -9.11
CA ASP A 34 -18.67 2.54 -9.62
C ASP A 34 -18.89 2.48 -11.15
N ALA A 35 -19.89 3.18 -11.68
CA ALA A 35 -20.12 3.32 -13.11
C ALA A 35 -18.96 4.05 -13.81
N ALA A 36 -18.47 5.15 -13.22
CA ALA A 36 -17.34 5.92 -13.74
C ALA A 36 -16.03 5.12 -13.72
N LEU A 37 -15.79 4.36 -12.65
CA LEU A 37 -14.62 3.49 -12.52
C LEU A 37 -14.67 2.36 -13.56
N SER A 38 -15.83 1.72 -13.74
CA SER A 38 -16.05 0.67 -14.75
C SER A 38 -15.89 1.20 -16.18
N GLN A 39 -16.30 2.44 -16.45
CA GLN A 39 -16.05 3.07 -17.76
C GLN A 39 -14.56 3.35 -17.97
N SER A 40 -13.87 3.84 -16.94
CA SER A 40 -12.43 4.13 -16.98
C SER A 40 -11.60 2.87 -17.24
N GLU A 41 -11.96 1.76 -16.59
CA GLU A 41 -11.34 0.45 -16.83
C GLU A 41 -11.58 -0.06 -18.25
N ARG A 42 -12.82 0.00 -18.76
CA ARG A 42 -13.14 -0.38 -20.15
C ARG A 42 -12.34 0.43 -21.19
N SER A 43 -12.11 1.71 -20.88
CA SER A 43 -11.28 2.59 -21.71
C SER A 43 -9.77 2.44 -21.50
N LYS A 44 -9.33 1.48 -20.68
CA LYS A 44 -7.92 1.22 -20.33
C LYS A 44 -7.20 2.41 -19.70
N ARG A 45 -7.95 3.34 -19.10
CA ARG A 45 -7.40 4.51 -18.38
C ARG A 45 -6.96 4.18 -16.97
N VAL A 46 -7.50 3.11 -16.40
CA VAL A 46 -7.10 2.54 -15.12
C VAL A 46 -7.27 1.01 -15.18
N LYS A 47 -6.69 0.30 -14.22
CA LYS A 47 -6.96 -1.12 -13.97
C LYS A 47 -7.37 -1.28 -12.52
N VAL A 48 -8.46 -2.00 -12.24
CA VAL A 48 -8.80 -2.34 -10.85
C VAL A 48 -8.30 -3.76 -10.58
N ASP A 49 -7.54 -3.95 -9.51
CA ASP A 49 -7.12 -5.30 -9.13
C ASP A 49 -8.17 -6.02 -8.27
N ARG A 50 -7.93 -7.31 -8.02
CA ARG A 50 -8.82 -8.15 -7.19
C ARG A 50 -8.94 -7.70 -5.74
N TYR A 51 -8.07 -6.82 -5.27
CA TYR A 51 -8.05 -6.29 -3.91
C TYR A 51 -8.72 -4.90 -3.84
N GLY A 52 -9.19 -4.36 -4.97
CA GLY A 52 -9.87 -3.07 -5.03
C GLY A 52 -8.95 -1.87 -5.12
N PHE A 53 -7.66 -2.06 -5.45
CA PHE A 53 -6.78 -0.94 -5.79
C PHE A 53 -6.99 -0.53 -7.25
N VAL A 54 -7.04 0.77 -7.47
CA VAL A 54 -7.15 1.39 -8.79
C VAL A 54 -5.77 1.84 -9.24
N TRP A 55 -5.27 1.19 -10.28
CA TRP A 55 -3.93 1.38 -10.84
C TRP A 55 -3.98 2.32 -12.05
N PRO A 56 -3.21 3.41 -12.06
CA PRO A 56 -3.03 4.22 -13.27
C PRO A 56 -2.23 3.45 -14.34
N PRO A 57 -2.38 3.81 -15.62
CA PRO A 57 -1.71 3.12 -16.70
C PRO A 57 -0.21 3.44 -16.63
N LYS A 58 0.63 2.43 -16.88
CA LYS A 58 2.10 2.54 -16.80
C LYS A 58 2.64 2.95 -15.43
N TRP A 59 1.90 2.71 -14.35
CA TRP A 59 2.42 2.94 -13.01
C TRP A 59 3.67 2.09 -12.75
N ASN A 60 4.73 2.73 -12.28
CA ASN A 60 5.92 2.06 -11.79
C ASN A 60 6.16 2.47 -10.35
N LEU A 61 6.24 1.49 -9.46
CA LEU A 61 6.49 1.71 -8.05
C LEU A 61 8.01 1.83 -7.83
N THR A 62 8.52 3.05 -7.87
CA THR A 62 9.95 3.34 -7.68
C THR A 62 10.31 3.73 -6.25
N ALA A 63 9.34 4.19 -5.47
CA ALA A 63 9.52 4.62 -4.08
C ALA A 63 8.26 4.34 -3.24
N VAL A 64 8.47 4.18 -1.93
CA VAL A 64 7.39 4.08 -0.93
C VAL A 64 6.86 5.48 -0.66
N ARG A 65 5.54 5.70 -0.75
CA ARG A 65 4.96 7.00 -0.43
C ARG A 65 4.83 7.14 1.10
N VAL A 66 5.66 8.02 1.65
CA VAL A 66 5.68 8.37 3.07
C VAL A 66 4.63 9.45 3.35
N PRO A 67 3.86 9.36 4.45
CA PRO A 67 2.91 10.41 4.82
C PRO A 67 3.60 11.74 5.11
N THR A 68 2.87 12.83 4.87
CA THR A 68 3.26 14.21 5.19
C THR A 68 2.39 14.75 6.31
N ASP A 69 2.52 16.04 6.63
CA ASP A 69 1.64 16.73 7.58
C ASP A 69 0.17 16.79 7.11
N ASP A 70 -0.08 16.63 5.81
CA ASP A 70 -1.42 16.52 5.24
C ASP A 70 -2.11 15.21 5.70
N PRO A 71 -3.24 15.28 6.44
CA PRO A 71 -4.00 14.11 6.87
C PRO A 71 -4.41 13.16 5.73
N ASP A 72 -4.64 13.67 4.51
CA ASP A 72 -5.07 12.86 3.36
C ASP A 72 -3.96 11.97 2.79
N THR A 73 -2.71 12.20 3.23
CA THR A 73 -1.55 11.36 2.90
C THR A 73 -1.34 10.22 3.89
N LYS A 74 -2.01 10.27 5.05
CA LYS A 74 -1.98 9.20 6.05
C LYS A 74 -2.91 8.08 5.62
N ARG A 75 -2.41 6.84 5.68
CA ARG A 75 -3.09 5.65 5.18
C ARG A 75 -3.10 4.55 6.24
N SER A 76 -4.21 3.84 6.39
CA SER A 76 -4.25 2.61 7.21
C SER A 76 -3.53 1.45 6.50
N ALA A 77 -3.26 0.36 7.21
CA ALA A 77 -2.52 -0.77 6.63
C ALA A 77 -3.18 -1.37 5.38
N HIS A 78 -4.51 -1.47 5.37
CA HIS A 78 -5.29 -1.95 4.23
C HIS A 78 -5.36 -0.97 3.05
N GLU A 79 -5.05 0.30 3.25
CA GLU A 79 -5.01 1.31 2.18
C GLU A 79 -3.67 1.31 1.42
N PHE A 80 -2.74 0.43 1.79
CA PHE A 80 -1.50 0.20 1.05
C PHE A 80 -1.60 -1.01 0.12
N PRO A 81 -1.20 -0.86 -1.16
CA PRO A 81 -1.03 -2.00 -2.04
C PRO A 81 0.11 -2.90 -1.54
N HIS A 82 -0.05 -4.21 -1.74
CA HIS A 82 0.92 -5.21 -1.28
C HIS A 82 2.32 -4.93 -1.82
N GLU A 83 2.43 -4.50 -3.07
CA GLU A 83 3.68 -4.16 -3.74
C GLU A 83 4.41 -2.99 -3.05
N GLU A 84 3.66 -2.00 -2.55
CA GLU A 84 4.21 -0.85 -1.82
C GLU A 84 4.72 -1.26 -0.44
N LEU A 85 4.00 -2.14 0.24
CA LEU A 85 4.43 -2.71 1.52
C LEU A 85 5.66 -3.61 1.36
N GLN A 86 5.69 -4.42 0.30
CA GLN A 86 6.84 -5.25 -0.05
C GLN A 86 8.07 -4.39 -0.31
N LEU A 87 7.93 -3.30 -1.07
CA LEU A 87 9.03 -2.36 -1.29
C LEU A 87 9.52 -1.71 0.01
N ALA A 88 8.61 -1.32 0.90
CA ALA A 88 8.97 -0.78 2.21
C ALA A 88 9.74 -1.79 3.05
N VAL A 89 9.28 -3.03 3.11
CA VAL A 89 9.98 -4.12 3.80
C VAL A 89 11.36 -4.35 3.21
N LEU A 90 11.48 -4.46 1.89
CA LEU A 90 12.77 -4.67 1.22
C LEU A 90 13.76 -3.55 1.54
N ARG A 91 13.29 -2.30 1.54
CA ARG A 91 14.16 -1.16 1.80
C ARG A 91 14.70 -1.15 3.23
N ILE A 92 13.85 -1.43 4.22
CA ILE A 92 14.28 -1.51 5.62
C ILE A 92 15.29 -2.66 5.81
N VAL A 93 15.04 -3.83 5.23
CA VAL A 93 15.97 -4.97 5.36
C VAL A 93 17.30 -4.67 4.66
N GLU A 94 17.25 -4.02 3.49
CA GLU A 94 18.44 -3.58 2.74
C GLU A 94 19.31 -2.64 3.57
N ASP A 95 18.71 -1.58 4.11
CA ASP A 95 19.40 -0.53 4.87
C ASP A 95 19.98 -1.08 6.18
N ALA A 96 19.28 -2.02 6.84
CA ALA A 96 19.73 -2.64 8.09
C ALA A 96 20.77 -3.75 7.91
N ARG A 97 20.97 -4.29 6.69
CA ARG A 97 21.80 -5.49 6.40
C ARG A 97 21.41 -6.73 7.21
N GLY A 98 20.15 -6.80 7.63
CA GLY A 98 19.64 -7.82 8.54
C GLY A 98 18.82 -7.18 9.66
N VAL A 99 17.59 -7.64 9.85
CA VAL A 99 16.68 -7.04 10.84
C VAL A 99 15.79 -8.11 11.46
N SER A 100 15.52 -8.01 12.76
CA SER A 100 14.54 -8.89 13.40
C SER A 100 13.11 -8.56 12.97
N TRP A 101 12.17 -9.48 13.17
CA TRP A 101 10.75 -9.21 12.90
C TRP A 101 10.21 -8.00 13.69
N ASP A 102 10.55 -7.87 14.97
CA ASP A 102 10.07 -6.75 15.80
C ASP A 102 10.63 -5.41 15.31
N GLU A 103 11.94 -5.34 15.03
CA GLU A 103 12.59 -4.14 14.48
C GLU A 103 12.06 -3.77 13.10
N LEU A 104 11.79 -4.77 12.24
CA LEU A 104 11.21 -4.56 10.91
C LEU A 104 9.83 -3.92 11.04
N THR A 105 8.95 -4.50 11.86
CA THR A 105 7.59 -3.96 12.03
C THR A 105 7.61 -2.56 12.66
N ALA A 106 8.50 -2.30 13.61
CA ALA A 106 8.70 -0.98 14.20
C ALA A 106 9.19 0.05 13.18
N SER A 107 10.14 -0.32 12.34
CA SER A 107 10.73 0.57 11.33
C SER A 107 9.75 0.86 10.21
N VAL A 108 9.03 -0.15 9.70
CA VAL A 108 8.00 0.05 8.66
C VAL A 108 6.83 0.86 9.21
N ALA A 109 6.34 0.58 10.42
CA ALA A 109 5.27 1.36 11.03
C ALA A 109 5.66 2.84 11.17
N ARG A 110 6.90 3.12 11.59
CA ARG A 110 7.42 4.49 11.67
C ARG A 110 7.51 5.15 10.29
N LEU A 111 8.06 4.45 9.29
CA LEU A 111 8.17 4.93 7.92
C LEU A 111 6.80 5.31 7.32
N LEU A 112 5.76 4.53 7.64
CA LEU A 112 4.41 4.72 7.11
C LEU A 112 3.51 5.58 8.03
N GLY A 113 4.08 6.15 9.10
CA GLY A 113 3.38 7.06 10.02
C GLY A 113 2.32 6.39 10.90
N TRP A 114 2.41 5.07 11.12
CA TRP A 114 1.50 4.34 12.00
C TRP A 114 1.93 4.48 13.45
N SER A 115 1.03 4.97 14.30
CA SER A 115 1.31 5.20 15.72
C SER A 115 1.18 3.94 16.60
N ARG A 116 0.51 2.88 16.11
CA ARG A 116 0.27 1.64 16.86
C ARG A 116 0.56 0.43 15.99
N ARG A 117 1.26 -0.57 16.54
CA ARG A 117 1.47 -1.88 15.90
C ARG A 117 0.41 -2.86 16.41
N GLY A 118 -0.81 -2.71 15.93
CA GLY A 118 -1.90 -3.64 16.22
C GLY A 118 -1.83 -4.91 15.37
N THR A 119 -2.73 -5.86 15.65
CA THR A 119 -2.86 -7.12 14.91
C THR A 119 -2.96 -6.90 13.40
N GLU A 120 -3.71 -5.89 12.95
CA GLU A 120 -3.87 -5.54 11.54
C GLU A 120 -2.54 -5.28 10.83
N ILE A 121 -1.68 -4.43 11.42
CA ILE A 121 -0.37 -4.09 10.86
C ILE A 121 0.54 -5.31 10.85
N ALA A 122 0.51 -6.11 11.92
CA ALA A 122 1.29 -7.34 11.99
C ALA A 122 0.89 -8.33 10.89
N GLU A 123 -0.40 -8.54 10.66
CA GLU A 123 -0.93 -9.43 9.62
C GLU A 123 -0.54 -8.97 8.22
N VAL A 124 -0.70 -7.68 7.92
CA VAL A 124 -0.38 -7.13 6.61
C VAL A 124 1.12 -7.22 6.31
N LEU A 125 1.96 -6.90 7.31
CA LEU A 125 3.42 -7.02 7.16
C LEU A 125 3.88 -8.48 7.09
N ASP A 126 3.24 -9.39 7.83
CA ASP A 126 3.57 -10.82 7.79
C ASP A 126 3.23 -11.40 6.41
N GLY A 127 2.08 -11.01 5.84
CA GLY A 127 1.73 -11.32 4.45
C GLY A 127 2.80 -10.84 3.45
N ALA A 128 3.28 -9.61 3.60
CA ALA A 128 4.33 -9.05 2.75
C ALA A 128 5.66 -9.82 2.89
N VAL A 129 6.11 -10.12 4.11
CA VAL A 129 7.34 -10.88 4.36
C VAL A 129 7.22 -12.31 3.82
N ARG A 130 6.11 -13.01 4.08
CA ARG A 130 5.88 -14.36 3.55
C ARG A 130 5.91 -14.40 2.04
N TYR A 131 5.34 -13.39 1.38
CA TYR A 131 5.44 -13.24 -0.06
C TYR A 131 6.91 -13.10 -0.49
N LEU A 132 7.65 -12.16 0.09
CA LEU A 132 9.04 -11.91 -0.28
C LEU A 132 9.96 -13.12 -0.05
N ILE A 133 9.72 -13.91 1.01
CA ILE A 133 10.44 -15.17 1.24
C ILE A 133 10.08 -16.19 0.16
N ARG A 134 8.79 -16.37 -0.14
CA ARG A 134 8.31 -17.30 -1.17
C ARG A 134 8.92 -17.01 -2.55
N TYR A 135 9.08 -15.74 -2.88
CA TYR A 135 9.67 -15.28 -4.14
C TYR A 135 11.20 -15.08 -4.07
N LYS A 136 11.86 -15.59 -3.03
CA LYS A 136 13.31 -15.55 -2.85
C LYS A 136 13.90 -14.13 -2.95
N LYS A 137 13.20 -13.16 -2.39
CA LYS A 137 13.68 -11.78 -2.21
C LYS A 137 14.21 -11.55 -0.80
N LEU A 138 13.68 -12.28 0.18
CA LEU A 138 14.16 -12.32 1.55
C LEU A 138 14.53 -13.75 1.96
N HIS A 139 15.48 -13.87 2.87
CA HIS A 139 15.76 -15.08 3.63
C HIS A 139 15.46 -14.84 5.11
N ARG A 140 15.02 -15.90 5.80
CA ARG A 140 14.82 -15.90 7.24
C ARG A 140 15.75 -16.92 7.87
N ASN A 141 16.60 -16.48 8.79
CA ASN A 141 17.48 -17.32 9.60
C ASN A 141 17.16 -17.08 11.08
N GLY A 142 16.38 -17.99 11.69
CA GLY A 142 15.78 -17.75 13.00
C GLY A 142 14.89 -16.50 12.97
N ASP A 143 15.23 -15.51 13.78
CA ASP A 143 14.51 -14.24 13.85
C ASP A 143 15.04 -13.17 12.89
N LEU A 144 16.20 -13.40 12.27
CA LEU A 144 16.84 -12.45 11.37
C LEU A 144 16.28 -12.57 9.95
N LEU A 145 15.84 -11.46 9.38
CA LEU A 145 15.46 -11.31 7.98
C LEU A 145 16.56 -10.60 7.21
N THR A 146 17.00 -11.18 6.09
CA THR A 146 18.04 -10.62 5.21
C THR A 146 17.60 -10.62 3.76
N LEU A 147 18.22 -9.79 2.91
CA LEU A 147 18.01 -9.88 1.47
C LEU A 147 18.55 -11.22 0.94
N ALA A 148 17.81 -11.83 0.00
CA ALA A 148 18.22 -13.09 -0.60
C ALA A 148 19.47 -12.97 -1.48
N ASN A 149 19.70 -11.78 -2.05
CA ASN A 149 20.94 -11.39 -2.71
C ASN A 149 21.46 -10.14 -2.01
N GLY A 150 22.63 -10.22 -1.37
CA GLY A 150 23.42 -9.03 -1.06
C GLY A 150 23.83 -8.32 -2.36
N PRO A 151 24.19 -7.03 -2.32
CA PRO A 151 24.57 -6.30 -3.53
C PRO A 151 25.72 -7.07 -4.21
N GLU A 152 25.60 -7.30 -5.52
CA GLU A 152 26.78 -7.52 -6.35
C GLU A 152 27.71 -6.30 -6.26
#